data_AF-A0A1G8MUA4-F1
#
_entry.id   AF-A0A1G8MUA4-F1
#
_cell.length_a   1.000
_cell.length_b   1.000
_cell.length_c   1.000
_cell.angle_alpha   90.00
_cell.angle_beta   90.00
_cell.angle_gamma   90.00
#
_symmetry.space_group_name_H-M   'P 1'
#
loop_
_entity.id
_entity.type
_entity.pdbx_description
1 polymer ?
#
loop_
_entity_poly.entity_id
_entity_poly.type
_entity_poly.pdbx_seq_one_letter_code
_entity_poly.pdbx_strand_id
1 'polypeptide(L)'
;MKKGKIILGILIVAWLAVIWGHSMQPADVSAGESGKWLEVLSKIFPFLQGENGEHYVRKAAHFTEYAILGVLLALELAYFVKGWLRRFFEPVAFALSASFIDETIQLFVEGRSGQVSDMWIDTAGAALGILITLAIIGNRRGKRAY
;
A
#
# COMPACT_ATOMS: atom_id res chain seq x y z
N MET A 1 -22.66 -11.49 12.17
CA MET A 1 -21.71 -11.08 11.10
C MET A 1 -20.85 -12.28 10.71
N LYS A 2 -20.60 -12.54 9.41
CA LYS A 2 -19.77 -13.68 8.98
C LYS A 2 -18.34 -13.48 9.51
N LYS A 3 -17.78 -14.45 10.26
CA LYS A 3 -16.46 -14.36 10.95
C LYS A 3 -15.34 -13.80 10.06
N GLY A 4 -15.30 -14.16 8.77
CA GLY A 4 -14.32 -13.64 7.81
C GLY A 4 -14.32 -12.11 7.62
N LYS A 5 -15.45 -11.43 7.84
CA LYS A 5 -15.54 -9.96 7.76
C LYS A 5 -14.80 -9.28 8.91
N ILE A 6 -14.94 -9.83 10.12
CA ILE A 6 -14.27 -9.31 11.31
C ILE A 6 -12.75 -9.49 11.15
N ILE A 7 -12.32 -10.64 10.62
CA ILE A 7 -10.91 -10.92 10.37
C ILE A 7 -10.31 -9.92 9.37
N LEU A 8 -10.97 -9.66 8.23
CA LEU A 8 -10.45 -8.71 7.24
C LEU A 8 -10.35 -7.29 7.78
N GLY A 9 -11.37 -6.81 8.49
CA GLY A 9 -11.32 -5.48 9.12
C GLY A 9 -10.17 -5.35 10.13
N ILE A 10 -9.94 -6.39 10.95
CA ILE A 10 -8.78 -6.43 11.87
C ILE A 10 -7.46 -6.38 11.10
N LEU A 11 -7.33 -7.15 10.01
CA LEU A 11 -6.12 -7.16 9.20
C LEU A 11 -5.86 -5.80 8.54
N ILE A 12 -6.89 -5.10 8.09
CA ILE A 12 -6.75 -3.75 7.52
C ILE A 12 -6.25 -2.77 8.58
N VAL A 13 -6.86 -2.77 9.76
CA VAL A 13 -6.42 -1.90 10.87
C VAL A 13 -4.99 -2.22 11.29
N ALA A 14 -4.65 -3.51 11.42
CA ALA A 14 -3.30 -3.92 11.75
C ALA A 14 -2.29 -3.51 10.67
N TRP A 15 -2.66 -3.61 9.39
CA TRP A 15 -1.78 -3.22 8.29
C TRP A 15 -1.59 -1.70 8.20
N LEU A 16 -2.64 -0.91 8.45
CA LEU A 16 -2.52 0.54 8.59
C LEU A 16 -1.58 0.93 9.75
N ALA A 17 -1.65 0.20 10.86
CA ALA A 17 -0.72 0.43 11.98
C ALA A 17 0.74 0.12 11.60
N VAL A 18 0.99 -0.84 10.71
CA VAL A 18 2.33 -1.10 10.17
C VAL A 18 2.80 0.07 9.29
N ILE A 19 1.97 0.49 8.32
CA ILE A 19 2.27 1.61 7.39
C ILE A 19 2.61 2.87 8.19
N TRP A 20 1.69 3.31 9.05
CA TRP A 20 1.88 4.51 9.84
C TRP A 20 2.98 4.33 10.90
N GLY A 21 3.22 3.10 11.35
CA GLY A 21 4.35 2.74 12.19
C GLY A 21 5.70 3.05 11.54
N HIS A 22 5.88 2.66 10.27
CA HIS A 22 7.06 3.00 9.48
C HIS A 22 7.16 4.50 9.20
N SER A 23 6.03 5.17 9.00
CA SER A 23 5.95 6.61 8.79
C SER A 23 6.42 7.44 9.99
N MET A 24 6.13 6.96 11.21
CA MET A 24 6.57 7.58 12.46
C MET A 24 8.08 7.42 12.72
N GLN A 25 8.80 6.62 11.93
CA GLN A 25 10.24 6.43 12.11
C GLN A 25 11.02 7.65 11.60
N PRO A 26 11.97 8.18 12.40
CA PRO A 26 12.93 9.18 11.98
C PRO A 26 13.65 8.81 10.67
N ALA A 27 14.05 9.83 9.91
CA ALA A 27 14.61 9.62 8.57
C ALA A 27 15.87 8.74 8.55
N ASP A 28 16.73 8.84 9.55
CA ASP A 28 17.94 8.02 9.72
C ASP A 28 17.61 6.54 9.99
N VAL A 29 16.60 6.27 10.83
CA VAL A 29 16.14 4.90 11.13
C VAL A 29 15.59 4.25 9.87
N SER A 30 14.73 4.95 9.13
CA SER A 30 14.14 4.42 7.89
C SER A 30 15.16 4.29 6.76
N ALA A 31 16.14 5.19 6.69
CA ALA A 31 17.27 5.06 5.77
C ALA A 31 18.07 3.80 6.07
N GLY A 32 18.33 3.51 7.34
CA GLY A 32 18.98 2.27 7.78
C GLY A 32 18.20 1.01 7.38
N GLU A 33 16.88 1.00 7.46
CA GLU A 33 16.05 -0.12 6.99
C GLU A 33 16.11 -0.27 5.47
N SER A 34 15.95 0.83 4.74
CA SER A 34 16.00 0.84 3.28
C SER A 34 17.38 0.42 2.76
N GLY A 35 18.46 0.80 3.45
CA GLY A 35 19.84 0.42 3.16
C GLY A 35 20.10 -1.08 3.25
N LYS A 36 19.54 -1.76 4.27
CA LYS A 36 19.63 -3.23 4.39
C LYS A 36 19.01 -3.93 3.18
N TRP A 37 17.85 -3.44 2.73
CA TRP A 37 17.19 -3.98 1.54
C TRP A 37 17.94 -3.62 0.26
N LEU A 38 18.54 -2.43 0.19
CA LEU A 38 19.37 -2.01 -0.93
C LEU A 38 20.57 -2.92 -1.14
N GLU A 39 21.26 -3.33 -0.07
CA GLU A 39 22.40 -4.28 -0.15
C GLU A 39 22.01 -5.62 -0.77
N VAL A 40 20.78 -6.08 -0.50
CA VAL A 40 20.26 -7.34 -1.05
C VAL A 40 19.82 -7.13 -2.51
N LEU A 41 19.01 -6.10 -2.75
CA LEU A 41 18.39 -5.86 -4.05
C LEU A 41 19.40 -5.42 -5.12
N SER A 42 20.43 -4.68 -4.75
CA SER A 42 21.49 -4.21 -5.66
C SER A 42 22.34 -5.34 -6.26
N LYS A 43 22.32 -6.54 -5.66
CA LYS A 43 22.96 -7.74 -6.22
C LYS A 43 22.19 -8.30 -7.40
N ILE A 44 20.87 -8.10 -7.42
CA ILE A 44 19.96 -8.59 -8.47
C ILE A 44 19.72 -7.47 -9.50
N PHE A 45 19.67 -6.22 -9.03
CA PHE A 45 19.35 -5.03 -9.80
C PHE A 45 20.51 -4.02 -9.70
N PRO A 46 21.54 -4.14 -10.56
CA PRO A 46 22.74 -3.31 -10.48
C PRO A 46 22.49 -1.80 -10.58
N PHE A 47 21.39 -1.38 -11.21
CA PHE A 47 21.02 0.03 -11.32
C PHE A 47 20.70 0.69 -9.96
N LEU A 48 20.47 -0.11 -8.91
CA LEU A 48 20.25 0.39 -7.55
C LEU A 48 21.53 0.81 -6.83
N GLN A 49 22.73 0.50 -7.34
CA GLN A 49 24.00 0.84 -6.66
C GLN A 49 24.33 2.35 -6.67
N GLY A 50 23.55 3.17 -7.38
CA GLY A 50 23.73 4.62 -7.42
C GLY A 50 23.24 5.34 -6.16
N GLU A 51 23.52 6.65 -6.08
CA GLU A 51 23.16 7.52 -4.95
C GLU A 51 21.66 7.54 -4.63
N ASN A 52 20.81 7.24 -5.62
CA ASN A 52 19.35 7.20 -5.47
C ASN A 52 18.78 5.82 -5.10
N GLY A 53 19.64 4.80 -4.93
CA GLY A 53 19.21 3.42 -4.69
C GLY A 53 18.29 3.28 -3.48
N GLU A 54 18.70 3.87 -2.36
CA GLU A 54 17.93 3.85 -1.11
C GLU A 54 16.57 4.53 -1.29
N HIS A 55 16.55 5.68 -1.99
CA HIS A 55 15.32 6.41 -2.29
C HIS A 55 14.34 5.57 -3.12
N TYR A 56 14.83 4.82 -4.12
CA TYR A 56 13.99 3.92 -4.91
C TYR A 56 13.48 2.73 -4.11
N VAL A 57 14.32 2.11 -3.29
CA VAL A 57 13.92 0.98 -2.43
C VAL A 57 12.85 1.42 -1.45
N ARG A 58 13.01 2.58 -0.83
CA ARG A 58 12.02 3.16 0.07
C ARG A 58 10.69 3.40 -0.63
N LYS A 59 10.70 4.06 -1.79
CA LYS A 59 9.47 4.31 -2.57
C LYS A 59 8.79 3.02 -3.03
N ALA A 60 9.57 2.00 -3.39
CA ALA A 60 9.04 0.68 -3.74
C ALA A 60 8.42 -0.03 -2.54
N ALA A 61 8.97 0.14 -1.33
CA ALA A 61 8.42 -0.40 -0.10
C ALA A 61 7.04 0.21 0.19
N HIS A 62 6.92 1.54 0.24
CA HIS A 62 5.63 2.21 0.47
C HIS A 62 4.60 1.82 -0.61
N PHE A 63 4.98 1.87 -1.89
CA PHE A 63 4.12 1.40 -2.99
C PHE A 63 3.59 -0.02 -2.75
N THR A 64 4.45 -0.93 -2.29
CA THR A 64 4.10 -2.33 -2.01
C THR A 64 3.17 -2.46 -0.81
N GLU A 65 3.41 -1.70 0.27
CA GLU A 65 2.56 -1.66 1.45
C GLU A 65 1.14 -1.20 1.11
N TYR A 66 1.02 -0.15 0.30
CA TYR A 66 -0.26 0.32 -0.18
C TYR A 66 -0.90 -0.64 -1.19
N ALA A 67 -0.12 -1.35 -2.00
CA ALA A 67 -0.67 -2.41 -2.85
C ALA A 67 -1.30 -3.54 -2.01
N ILE A 68 -0.67 -3.93 -0.91
CA ILE A 68 -1.24 -4.90 0.04
C ILE A 68 -2.51 -4.35 0.69
N LEU A 69 -2.51 -3.09 1.13
CA LEU A 69 -3.70 -2.40 1.64
C LEU A 69 -4.84 -2.43 0.60
N GLY A 70 -4.54 -2.12 -0.67
CA GLY A 70 -5.50 -2.15 -1.78
C GLY A 70 -6.12 -3.53 -1.99
N VAL A 71 -5.33 -4.61 -1.89
CA VAL A 71 -5.84 -5.99 -1.93
C VAL A 71 -6.82 -6.25 -0.79
N LEU A 72 -6.46 -5.87 0.45
CA LEU A 72 -7.31 -6.08 1.62
C LEU A 72 -8.63 -5.31 1.51
N LEU A 73 -8.57 -4.03 1.12
CA LEU A 73 -9.75 -3.18 0.91
C LEU A 73 -10.66 -3.72 -0.20
N ALA A 74 -10.09 -4.16 -1.32
CA ALA A 74 -10.86 -4.74 -2.41
C ALA A 74 -11.55 -6.05 -2.00
N LEU A 75 -10.87 -6.90 -1.21
CA LEU A 75 -11.46 -8.12 -0.66
C LEU A 75 -12.62 -7.80 0.29
N GLU A 76 -12.47 -6.80 1.17
CA GLU A 76 -13.51 -6.39 2.10
C GLU A 76 -14.73 -5.81 1.36
N LEU A 77 -14.52 -4.82 0.48
CA LEU A 77 -15.60 -4.10 -0.20
C LEU A 77 -16.31 -4.95 -1.25
N ALA A 78 -15.67 -5.99 -1.80
CA ALA A 78 -16.31 -6.97 -2.67
C ALA A 78 -17.53 -7.66 -2.02
N TYR A 79 -17.64 -7.66 -0.69
CA TYR A 79 -18.78 -8.19 0.06
C TYR A 79 -19.94 -7.21 0.26
N PHE A 80 -19.68 -5.89 0.20
CA PHE A 80 -20.67 -4.86 0.55
C PHE A 80 -21.16 -4.08 -0.66
N VAL A 81 -20.29 -3.93 -1.67
CA VAL A 81 -20.53 -3.03 -2.79
C VAL A 81 -20.89 -3.81 -4.05
N LYS A 82 -21.90 -3.31 -4.77
CA LYS A 82 -22.30 -3.80 -6.09
C LYS A 82 -21.85 -2.81 -7.16
N GLY A 83 -21.46 -3.33 -8.33
CA GLY A 83 -20.94 -2.54 -9.45
C GLY A 83 -19.41 -2.43 -9.46
N TRP A 84 -18.82 -2.53 -10.66
CA TRP A 84 -17.37 -2.47 -10.86
C TRP A 84 -16.77 -1.13 -10.42
N LEU A 85 -17.37 -0.01 -10.88
CA LEU A 85 -16.86 1.33 -10.61
C LEU A 85 -16.76 1.60 -9.10
N ARG A 86 -17.82 1.29 -8.35
CA ARG A 86 -17.82 1.49 -6.90
C ARG A 86 -16.80 0.61 -6.18
N ARG A 87 -16.62 -0.65 -6.62
CA ARG A 87 -15.60 -1.56 -6.08
C ARG A 87 -14.17 -1.12 -6.37
N PHE A 88 -13.97 -0.22 -7.32
CA PHE A 88 -12.66 0.36 -7.61
C PHE A 88 -12.49 1.71 -6.90
N PHE A 89 -13.41 2.65 -7.10
CA PHE A 89 -13.24 4.02 -6.61
C PHE A 89 -13.40 4.17 -5.09
N GLU A 90 -14.29 3.42 -4.43
CA GLU A 90 -14.43 3.49 -2.97
C GLU A 90 -13.14 3.06 -2.23
N PRO A 91 -12.52 1.89 -2.53
CA PRO A 91 -11.25 1.54 -1.88
C PRO A 91 -10.09 2.45 -2.28
N VAL A 92 -10.04 2.95 -3.52
CA VAL A 92 -9.02 3.94 -3.93
C VAL A 92 -9.15 5.23 -3.12
N ALA A 93 -10.37 5.74 -2.91
CA ALA A 93 -10.61 6.93 -2.09
C ALA A 93 -10.19 6.71 -0.62
N PHE A 94 -10.44 5.52 -0.08
CA PHE A 94 -9.95 5.14 1.25
C PHE A 94 -8.42 5.14 1.30
N ALA A 95 -7.76 4.49 0.34
CA ALA A 95 -6.30 4.43 0.29
C ALA A 95 -5.66 5.82 0.10
N LEU A 96 -6.26 6.69 -0.70
CA LEU A 96 -5.84 8.10 -0.84
C LEU A 96 -5.97 8.87 0.48
N SER A 97 -7.02 8.59 1.26
CA SER A 97 -7.18 9.21 2.58
C SER A 97 -6.11 8.68 3.56
N ALA A 98 -5.78 7.39 3.47
CA ALA A 98 -4.72 6.78 4.28
C ALA A 98 -3.33 7.34 3.93
N SER A 99 -3.02 7.54 2.65
CA SER A 99 -1.76 8.15 2.21
C SER A 99 -1.67 9.62 2.56
N PHE A 100 -2.78 10.36 2.53
CA PHE A 100 -2.80 11.72 3.05
C PHE A 100 -2.47 11.76 4.55
N ILE A 101 -3.04 10.86 5.36
CA ILE A 101 -2.72 10.75 6.78
C ILE A 101 -1.25 10.38 6.98
N ASP A 102 -0.74 9.47 6.16
CA ASP A 102 0.65 9.01 6.21
C ASP A 102 1.65 10.16 5.99
N GLU A 103 1.48 10.92 4.91
CA GLU A 103 2.28 12.11 4.64
C GLU A 103 2.12 13.18 5.72
N THR A 104 0.92 13.29 6.31
CA THR A 104 0.68 14.19 7.44
C THR A 104 1.46 13.76 8.68
N ILE A 105 1.54 12.46 8.98
CA ILE A 105 2.36 11.94 10.09
C ILE A 105 3.83 12.30 9.85
N GLN A 106 4.34 12.13 8.63
CA GLN A 106 5.73 12.45 8.30
C GLN A 106 6.08 13.92 8.52
N LEU A 107 5.14 14.85 8.35
CA LEU A 107 5.36 16.28 8.66
C LEU A 107 5.71 16.55 10.13
N PHE A 108 5.37 15.63 11.04
CA PHE A 108 5.66 15.73 12.46
C PHE A 108 6.89 14.90 12.90
N VAL A 109 7.60 14.27 11.96
CA VAL A 109 8.73 13.38 12.23
C VAL A 109 10.05 14.05 11.81
N GLU A 110 11.08 13.90 12.64
CA GLU A 110 12.39 14.50 12.41
C GLU A 110 13.06 13.97 11.12
N GLY A 111 13.57 14.90 10.31
CA GLY A 111 14.25 14.60 9.05
C GLY A 111 13.34 14.13 7.91
N ARG A 112 12.02 14.10 8.12
CA ARG A 112 11.02 13.72 7.11
C ARG A 112 10.34 14.95 6.51
N SER A 113 9.79 14.77 5.31
CA SER A 113 9.00 15.78 4.63
C SER A 113 7.78 15.12 4.02
N GLY A 114 6.58 15.67 4.25
CA GLY A 114 5.41 15.25 3.50
C GLY A 114 5.53 15.64 2.02
N GLN A 115 5.36 14.70 1.11
CA GLN A 115 5.43 14.89 -0.34
C GLN A 115 4.13 14.48 -1.02
N VAL A 116 3.53 15.41 -1.76
CA VAL A 116 2.34 15.12 -2.59
C VAL A 116 2.64 14.05 -3.64
N SER A 117 3.89 13.97 -4.13
CA SER A 117 4.29 12.91 -5.05
C SER A 117 4.19 11.52 -4.43
N ASP A 118 4.53 11.39 -3.15
CA ASP A 118 4.58 10.11 -2.46
C ASP A 118 3.16 9.62 -2.16
N MET A 119 2.25 10.54 -1.81
CA MET A 119 0.80 10.28 -1.75
C MET A 119 0.25 9.67 -3.05
N TRP A 120 0.70 10.13 -4.22
CA TRP A 120 0.27 9.58 -5.52
C TRP A 120 0.90 8.22 -5.81
N ILE A 121 2.15 8.00 -5.44
CA ILE A 121 2.84 6.70 -5.58
C ILE A 121 2.10 5.64 -4.75
N ASP A 122 1.79 5.97 -3.51
CA ASP A 122 1.09 5.08 -2.58
C ASP A 122 -0.32 4.76 -3.06
N THR A 123 -1.05 5.79 -3.49
CA THR A 123 -2.39 5.62 -4.07
C THR A 123 -2.34 4.75 -5.33
N ALA A 124 -1.30 4.89 -6.17
CA ALA A 124 -1.10 4.05 -7.35
C ALA A 124 -0.80 2.59 -6.96
N GLY A 125 -0.02 2.36 -5.90
CA GLY A 125 0.20 1.04 -5.31
C GLY A 125 -1.12 0.39 -4.90
N ALA A 126 -1.94 1.11 -4.13
CA ALA A 126 -3.26 0.63 -3.73
C ALA A 126 -4.18 0.36 -4.92
N ALA A 127 -4.23 1.26 -5.90
CA ALA A 127 -5.02 1.08 -7.12
C ALA A 127 -4.60 -0.20 -7.87
N LEU A 128 -3.30 -0.48 -7.98
CA LEU A 128 -2.79 -1.71 -8.59
C LEU A 128 -3.26 -2.96 -7.82
N GLY A 129 -3.12 -2.97 -6.49
CA GLY A 129 -3.59 -4.06 -5.64
C GLY A 129 -5.09 -4.33 -5.77
N ILE A 130 -5.88 -3.26 -5.87
CA ILE A 130 -7.33 -3.32 -6.10
C ILE A 130 -7.62 -3.94 -7.47
N LEU A 131 -6.98 -3.45 -8.54
CA LEU A 131 -7.20 -3.97 -9.91
C LEU A 131 -6.88 -5.46 -10.02
N ILE A 132 -5.74 -5.89 -9.47
CA ILE A 132 -5.33 -7.30 -9.45
C ILE A 132 -6.41 -8.13 -8.74
N THR A 133 -6.87 -7.69 -7.57
CA THR A 133 -7.88 -8.40 -6.79
C THR A 133 -9.22 -8.49 -7.53
N LEU A 134 -9.67 -7.39 -8.13
CA LEU A 134 -10.91 -7.36 -8.88
C LEU A 134 -10.85 -8.22 -10.16
N ALA A 135 -9.71 -8.26 -10.86
CA ALA A 135 -9.51 -9.14 -12.01
C ALA A 135 -9.61 -10.63 -11.60
N ILE A 136 -8.99 -11.01 -10.48
CA ILE A 136 -9.05 -12.38 -9.95
C ILE A 136 -10.49 -12.75 -9.54
N ILE A 137 -11.19 -11.87 -8.83
CA ILE A 137 -12.57 -12.14 -8.38
C ILE A 137 -13.55 -12.13 -9.56
N GLY A 138 -13.38 -11.20 -10.51
CA GLY A 138 -14.19 -11.10 -11.72
C GLY A 138 -14.15 -12.38 -12.54
N ASN A 139 -12.94 -12.91 -12.78
CA ASN A 139 -12.74 -14.18 -13.48
C ASN A 139 -13.37 -15.39 -12.76
N ARG A 140 -13.44 -15.36 -11.42
CA ARG A 140 -14.06 -16.44 -10.63
C ARG A 140 -15.59 -16.41 -10.62
N ARG A 141 -16.22 -15.24 -10.80
CA ARG A 141 -17.69 -15.14 -10.91
C ARG A 141 -18.20 -15.57 -12.28
N GLY A 142 -17.45 -15.31 -13.35
CA GLY A 142 -17.76 -15.82 -14.70
C GLY A 142 -17.69 -17.35 -14.81
N LYS A 143 -16.79 -18.00 -14.07
CA LYS A 143 -16.64 -19.48 -14.06
C LYS A 143 -17.68 -20.24 -13.23
N ARG A 144 -18.47 -19.57 -12.38
CA ARG A 144 -19.55 -20.20 -11.60
C ARG A 144 -20.91 -20.17 -12.32
N ALA A 145 -20.95 -19.63 -13.54
CA ALA A 145 -22.17 -19.46 -14.33
C ALA A 145 -22.34 -20.50 -15.46
N TYR A 146 -21.54 -21.57 -15.46
CA TYR A 146 -21.64 -22.69 -16.41
C TYR A 146 -21.69 -24.02 -15.64
#